data_AF-A0A7R9NGR1-F1
#
_entry.id   AF-A0A7R9NGR1-F1
#
_cell.length_a   1.000
_cell.length_b   1.000
_cell.length_c   1.000
_cell.angle_alpha   90.00
_cell.angle_beta   90.00
_cell.angle_gamma   90.00
#
_symmetry.space_group_name_H-M   'P 1'
#
loop_
_entity.id
_entity.type
_entity.pdbx_description
1 polymer ?
#
loop_
_entity_poly.entity_id
_entity_poly.type
_entity_poly.pdbx_seq_one_letter_code
_entity_poly.pdbx_strand_id
1 'polypeptide(L)'
;AGILHFVAIGVTKNYPVIFASLSFIIRYLLNISFNTILQIQSEVYPTVVRSQGMGFTEIIGHLVTFLAPFVLYLGNYMTYLPYIIMGLLCFVGGITVLFVPESKGQNLPETLEDGMEFGKNQSFWYFPAISKVKDPVFCKSFKKKETDIRLRNINLMT
;
A
#
# COMPACT_ATOMS: atom_id res chain seq x y z
N ALA A 1 -0.33 -7.89 11.22
CA ALA A 1 -1.15 -7.27 12.29
C ALA A 1 -2.42 -8.05 12.64
N GLY A 2 -3.16 -8.64 11.68
CA GLY A 2 -4.41 -9.38 11.94
C GLY A 2 -4.26 -10.59 12.87
N ILE A 3 -3.27 -11.47 12.62
CA ILE A 3 -3.02 -12.65 13.47
C ILE A 3 -2.73 -12.26 14.92
N LEU A 4 -1.96 -11.18 15.13
CA LEU A 4 -1.64 -10.68 16.47
C LEU A 4 -2.86 -10.14 17.22
N HIS A 5 -3.86 -9.57 16.54
CA HIS A 5 -5.13 -9.18 17.16
C HIS A 5 -5.91 -10.41 17.67
N PHE A 6 -5.94 -11.50 16.89
CA PHE A 6 -6.58 -12.74 17.34
C PHE A 6 -5.89 -13.36 18.55
N VAL A 7 -4.56 -13.32 18.59
CA VAL A 7 -3.78 -13.75 19.77
C VAL A 7 -4.08 -12.84 20.97
N ALA A 8 -4.19 -11.52 20.77
CA ALA A 8 -4.48 -10.57 21.85
C ALA A 8 -5.81 -10.84 22.55
N ILE A 9 -6.85 -11.26 21.80
CA ILE A 9 -8.18 -11.61 22.33
C ILE A 9 -8.08 -12.71 23.40
N GLY A 10 -7.26 -13.74 23.17
CA GLY A 10 -7.10 -14.86 24.11
C GLY A 10 -6.40 -14.50 25.43
N VAL A 11 -5.67 -13.38 25.48
CA VAL A 11 -4.83 -12.97 26.63
C VAL A 11 -5.54 -11.93 27.54
N THR A 12 -6.68 -11.40 27.11
CA THR A 12 -7.32 -10.16 27.63
C THR A 12 -7.66 -10.09 29.12
N LYS A 13 -7.59 -11.18 29.90
CA LYS A 13 -8.07 -11.19 31.30
C LYS A 13 -7.02 -11.47 32.38
N ASN A 14 -5.94 -12.19 32.09
CA ASN A 14 -5.02 -12.65 33.13
C ASN A 14 -3.71 -11.85 33.23
N TYR A 15 -3.31 -11.13 32.18
CA TYR A 15 -2.01 -10.41 32.16
C TYR A 15 -2.11 -9.05 31.44
N PRO A 16 -2.51 -7.96 32.13
CA PRO A 16 -2.73 -6.65 31.49
C PRO A 16 -1.46 -6.06 30.88
N VAL A 17 -0.28 -6.34 31.47
CA VAL A 17 1.02 -5.89 30.95
C VAL A 17 1.33 -6.50 29.59
N ILE A 18 1.03 -7.80 29.41
CA ILE A 18 1.26 -8.52 28.15
C ILE A 18 0.28 -8.04 27.08
N PHE A 19 -0.97 -7.78 27.46
CA PHE A 19 -1.97 -7.21 26.55
C PHE A 19 -1.58 -5.81 26.07
N ALA A 20 -1.08 -4.95 26.97
CA ALA A 20 -0.64 -3.60 26.62
C ALA A 20 0.57 -3.62 25.68
N SER A 21 1.60 -4.41 25.99
CA SER A 21 2.80 -4.52 25.13
C SER A 21 2.45 -5.05 23.74
N LEU A 22 1.60 -6.07 23.65
CA LEU A 22 1.11 -6.60 22.37
C LEU A 22 0.32 -5.54 21.58
N SER A 23 -0.49 -4.74 22.26
CA SER A 23 -1.24 -3.63 21.62
C SER A 23 -0.30 -2.57 21.04
N PHE A 24 0.82 -2.25 21.70
CA PHE A 24 1.82 -1.33 21.16
C PHE A 24 2.52 -1.90 19.92
N ILE A 25 2.89 -3.18 19.95
CA ILE A 25 3.50 -3.87 18.80
C ILE A 25 2.56 -3.83 17.59
N ILE A 26 1.28 -4.11 17.82
CA ILE A 26 0.23 -4.03 16.80
C ILE A 26 0.14 -2.62 16.21
N ARG A 27 0.06 -1.58 17.05
CA ARG A 27 -0.04 -0.18 16.60
C ARG A 27 1.18 0.25 15.78
N TYR A 28 2.36 -0.22 16.16
CA TYR A 28 3.60 0.04 15.44
C TYR A 28 3.60 -0.60 14.05
N LEU A 29 3.19 -1.87 13.94
CA LEU A 29 3.07 -2.58 12.67
C LEU A 29 2.07 -1.92 11.71
N LEU A 30 0.94 -1.44 12.24
CA LEU A 30 -0.05 -0.69 11.45
C LEU A 30 0.54 0.64 10.94
N ASN A 31 1.30 1.35 11.77
CA ASN A 31 1.98 2.59 11.36
C ASN A 31 2.98 2.34 10.23
N ILE A 32 3.81 1.31 10.33
CA ILE A 32 4.74 0.94 9.25
C ILE A 32 3.95 0.66 7.96
N SER A 33 2.90 -0.16 8.06
CA SER A 33 2.08 -0.53 6.90
C SER A 33 1.45 0.70 6.23
N PHE A 34 0.94 1.64 7.02
CA PHE A 34 0.37 2.89 6.51
C PHE A 34 1.41 3.74 5.77
N ASN A 35 2.61 3.92 6.34
CA ASN A 35 3.69 4.63 5.67
C ASN A 35 4.11 3.96 4.35
N THR A 36 4.17 2.62 4.33
CA THR A 36 4.48 1.87 3.10
C THR A 36 3.40 2.05 2.02
N ILE A 37 2.12 2.06 2.40
CA ILE A 37 1.03 2.28 1.44
C ILE A 37 1.12 3.68 0.83
N LEU A 38 1.34 4.72 1.65
CA LEU A 38 1.53 6.08 1.15
C LEU A 38 2.69 6.18 0.14
N GLN A 39 3.78 5.46 0.42
CA GLN A 39 4.92 5.39 -0.49
C GLN A 39 4.55 4.73 -1.82
N ILE A 40 3.91 3.55 -1.78
CA ILE A 40 3.47 2.82 -2.99
C ILE A 40 2.45 3.65 -3.79
N GLN A 41 1.53 4.33 -3.12
CA GLN A 41 0.58 5.24 -3.77
C GLN A 41 1.31 6.32 -4.58
N SER A 42 2.37 6.90 -4.03
CA SER A 42 3.16 7.92 -4.72
C SER A 42 3.89 7.38 -5.97
N GLU A 43 4.18 6.08 -6.01
CA GLU A 43 4.86 5.40 -7.11
C GLU A 43 3.90 4.95 -8.20
N VAL A 44 2.72 4.46 -7.83
CA VAL A 44 1.70 3.93 -8.75
C VAL A 44 0.91 5.07 -9.43
N TYR A 45 0.63 6.17 -8.72
CA TYR A 45 -0.11 7.28 -9.32
C TYR A 45 0.80 8.19 -10.18
N PRO A 46 0.48 8.40 -11.47
CA PRO A 46 1.25 9.28 -12.34
C PRO A 46 1.14 10.74 -11.89
N THR A 47 2.20 11.52 -12.12
CA THR A 47 2.37 12.88 -11.56
C THR A 47 1.19 13.81 -11.80
N VAL A 48 0.54 13.71 -12.96
CA VAL A 48 -0.62 14.55 -13.34
C VAL A 48 -1.88 14.34 -12.48
N VAL A 49 -2.08 13.13 -11.94
CA VAL A 49 -3.28 12.78 -11.15
C VAL A 49 -2.94 12.34 -9.73
N ARG A 50 -1.65 12.29 -9.37
CA ARG A 50 -1.18 11.80 -8.07
C ARG A 50 -1.88 12.46 -6.89
N SER A 51 -1.96 13.80 -6.88
CA SER A 51 -2.61 14.52 -5.78
C SER A 51 -4.11 14.20 -5.69
N GLN A 52 -4.80 14.04 -6.82
CA GLN A 52 -6.22 13.71 -6.85
C GLN A 52 -6.49 12.27 -6.41
N GLY A 53 -5.69 11.31 -6.87
CA GLY A 53 -5.80 9.89 -6.50
C GLY A 53 -5.50 9.64 -5.02
N MET A 54 -4.46 10.30 -4.47
CA MET A 54 -4.17 10.23 -3.03
C MET A 54 -5.30 10.84 -2.21
N GLY A 55 -5.84 12.01 -2.61
CA GLY A 55 -6.97 12.63 -1.93
C GLY A 55 -8.23 11.77 -1.92
N PHE A 56 -8.54 11.11 -3.05
CA PHE A 56 -9.68 10.19 -3.13
C PHE A 56 -9.55 8.99 -2.19
N THR A 57 -8.35 8.43 -2.09
CA THR A 57 -8.09 7.29 -1.20
C THR A 57 -8.23 7.69 0.27
N GLU A 58 -7.76 8.89 0.64
CA GLU A 58 -7.95 9.42 2.01
C GLU A 58 -9.43 9.66 2.35
N ILE A 59 -10.24 10.15 1.40
CA ILE A 59 -11.68 10.28 1.62
C ILE A 59 -12.32 8.93 1.95
N ILE A 60 -11.95 7.87 1.23
CA ILE A 60 -12.41 6.51 1.53
C ILE A 60 -11.88 6.04 2.90
N GLY A 61 -10.61 6.32 3.21
CA GLY A 61 -10.02 6.01 4.51
C GLY A 61 -10.75 6.67 5.68
N HIS A 62 -11.14 7.94 5.53
CA HIS A 62 -11.91 8.68 6.52
C HIS A 62 -13.31 8.11 6.77
N LEU A 63 -13.94 7.47 5.77
CA LEU A 63 -15.21 6.76 6.00
C LEU A 63 -15.07 5.66 7.06
N VAL A 64 -13.94 4.96 7.10
CA VAL A 64 -13.64 3.95 8.12
C VAL A 64 -13.50 4.59 9.50
N THR A 65 -12.86 5.76 9.58
CA THR A 65 -12.75 6.53 10.83
C THR A 65 -14.12 6.98 11.34
N PHE A 66 -15.04 7.37 10.46
CA PHE A 66 -16.42 7.68 10.85
C PHE A 66 -17.20 6.45 11.33
N LEU A 67 -16.90 5.26 10.82
CA LEU A 67 -17.49 4.00 11.28
C LEU A 67 -16.90 3.52 12.62
N ALA A 68 -15.69 3.93 12.98
CA ALA A 68 -15.02 3.51 14.22
C ALA A 68 -15.85 3.69 15.51
N PRO A 69 -16.48 4.85 15.81
CA PRO A 69 -17.30 5.00 17.01
C PRO A 69 -18.52 4.08 17.03
N PHE A 70 -19.09 3.72 15.87
CA PHE A 70 -20.20 2.76 15.80
C PHE A 70 -19.75 1.34 16.18
N VAL A 71 -18.55 0.93 15.72
CA VAL A 71 -17.96 -0.36 16.09
C VAL A 71 -17.64 -0.41 17.59
N LEU A 72 -17.11 0.69 18.15
CA LEU A 72 -16.84 0.78 19.59
C LEU A 72 -18.12 0.76 20.42
N TYR A 73 -19.20 1.39 19.95
CA TYR A 73 -20.50 1.35 20.62
C TYR A 73 -21.06 -0.07 20.73
N LEU A 74 -20.84 -0.91 19.70
CA LEU A 74 -21.17 -2.33 19.71
C LEU A 74 -20.42 -3.11 20.81
N GLY A 75 -19.24 -2.62 21.21
CA GLY A 75 -18.45 -3.19 22.31
C GLY A 75 -19.08 -3.06 23.69
N ASN A 76 -20.08 -2.18 23.87
CA ASN A 76 -20.83 -2.07 25.13
C ASN A 76 -21.71 -3.30 25.40
N TYR A 77 -22.16 -4.00 24.35
CA TYR A 77 -22.91 -5.25 24.48
C TYR A 77 -21.98 -6.44 24.73
N MET A 78 -20.91 -6.54 23.93
CA MET A 78 -19.93 -7.62 24.00
C MET A 78 -18.52 -7.07 23.81
N THR A 79 -17.69 -7.12 24.85
CA THR A 79 -16.34 -6.54 24.87
C THR A 79 -15.41 -7.11 23.79
N TYR A 80 -15.64 -8.36 23.34
CA TYR A 80 -14.80 -9.04 22.34
C TYR A 80 -15.12 -8.64 20.89
N LEU A 81 -16.32 -8.14 20.63
CA LEU A 81 -16.84 -7.86 19.30
C LEU A 81 -15.99 -6.82 18.52
N PRO A 82 -15.62 -5.65 19.08
CA PRO A 82 -14.79 -4.69 18.36
C PRO A 82 -13.40 -5.23 18.03
N TYR A 83 -12.82 -6.06 18.90
CA TYR A 83 -11.51 -6.67 18.64
C TYR A 83 -11.55 -7.65 17.47
N ILE A 84 -12.61 -8.45 17.34
CA ILE A 84 -12.78 -9.39 16.23
C ILE A 84 -12.96 -8.64 14.91
N ILE A 85 -13.81 -7.60 14.89
CA ILE A 85 -14.08 -6.81 13.69
C ILE A 85 -12.80 -6.14 13.18
N MET A 86 -12.02 -5.51 14.07
CA MET A 86 -10.76 -4.86 13.70
C MET A 86 -9.70 -5.86 13.22
N GLY A 87 -9.63 -7.03 13.87
CA GLY A 87 -8.74 -8.12 13.47
C GLY A 87 -9.05 -8.67 12.07
N LEU A 88 -10.34 -8.88 11.78
CA LEU A 88 -10.82 -9.33 10.46
C LEU A 88 -10.52 -8.30 9.36
N LEU A 89 -10.81 -7.03 9.60
CA LEU A 89 -10.52 -5.95 8.64
C LEU A 89 -9.02 -5.90 8.30
N CYS A 90 -8.15 -6.03 9.32
CA CYS A 90 -6.71 -6.11 9.10
C CYS A 90 -6.28 -7.35 8.32
N PHE A 91 -6.96 -8.48 8.51
CA PHE A 91 -6.65 -9.72 7.82
C PHE A 91 -7.04 -9.65 6.33
N VAL A 92 -8.25 -9.15 6.04
CA VAL A 92 -8.72 -8.93 4.66
C VAL A 92 -7.87 -7.89 3.95
N GLY A 93 -7.52 -6.78 4.61
CA GLY A 93 -6.60 -5.79 4.06
C GLY A 93 -5.21 -6.36 3.78
N GLY A 94 -4.70 -7.21 4.70
CA GLY A 94 -3.44 -7.94 4.52
C GLY A 94 -3.46 -8.90 3.32
N ILE A 95 -4.58 -9.58 3.07
CA ILE A 95 -4.73 -10.43 1.89
C ILE A 95 -4.82 -9.56 0.61
N THR A 96 -5.55 -8.45 0.66
CA THR A 96 -5.73 -7.56 -0.48
C THR A 96 -4.40 -6.93 -0.92
N VAL A 97 -3.52 -6.59 0.02
CA VAL A 97 -2.20 -6.04 -0.33
C VAL A 97 -1.31 -7.07 -1.06
N LEU A 98 -1.53 -8.38 -0.86
CA LEU A 98 -0.82 -9.41 -1.62
C LEU A 98 -1.23 -9.43 -3.10
N PHE A 99 -2.42 -8.92 -3.45
CA PHE A 99 -2.84 -8.76 -4.84
C PHE A 99 -2.24 -7.51 -5.50
N VAL A 100 -1.65 -6.60 -4.71
CA VAL A 100 -1.05 -5.40 -5.27
C VAL A 100 0.24 -5.80 -5.96
N PRO A 101 0.40 -5.47 -7.26
CA PRO A 101 1.64 -5.71 -7.95
C PRO A 101 2.82 -4.98 -7.29
N GLU A 102 3.98 -5.64 -7.19
CA GLU A 102 5.15 -5.05 -6.56
C GLU A 102 5.77 -3.94 -7.44
N SER A 103 5.78 -2.70 -6.95
CA SER A 103 6.26 -1.50 -7.68
C SER A 103 7.79 -1.37 -7.73
N LYS A 104 8.53 -2.22 -7.02
CA LYS A 104 9.97 -2.05 -6.81
C LYS A 104 10.78 -2.30 -8.08
N GLY A 105 11.41 -1.23 -8.59
CA GLY A 105 12.36 -1.28 -9.71
C GLY A 105 11.80 -0.86 -11.06
N GLN A 106 10.51 -0.49 -11.16
CA GLN A 106 9.92 0.04 -12.39
C GLN A 106 10.07 1.56 -12.48
N ASN A 107 10.27 2.09 -13.70
CA ASN A 107 10.33 3.55 -13.91
C ASN A 107 8.97 4.17 -13.58
N LEU A 108 8.98 5.27 -12.83
CA LEU A 108 7.77 6.03 -12.53
C LEU A 108 7.08 6.43 -13.85
N PRO A 109 5.79 6.11 -14.04
CA PRO A 109 5.04 6.56 -15.20
C PRO A 109 4.91 8.09 -15.15
N GLU A 110 5.62 8.78 -16.05
CA GLU A 110 5.51 10.24 -16.22
C GLU A 110 4.24 10.62 -16.99
N THR A 111 3.63 9.67 -17.72
CA THR A 111 2.43 9.89 -18.55
C THR A 111 1.32 8.86 -18.27
N LEU A 112 0.08 9.19 -18.65
CA LEU A 112 -1.08 8.28 -18.52
C LEU A 112 -0.90 7.00 -19.35
N GLU A 113 -0.32 7.11 -20.55
CA GLU A 113 0.01 5.97 -21.41
C GLU A 113 0.93 4.98 -20.71
N ASP A 114 1.98 5.45 -20.03
CA ASP A 114 2.92 4.61 -19.29
C ASP A 114 2.23 3.92 -18.09
N GLY A 115 1.26 4.59 -17.46
CA GLY A 115 0.43 4.02 -16.39
C GLY A 115 -0.49 2.88 -16.87
N MET A 116 -0.91 2.88 -18.14
CA MET A 116 -1.74 1.81 -18.71
C MET A 116 -0.94 0.54 -19.08
N GLU A 117 0.37 0.67 -19.26
CA GLU A 117 1.29 -0.46 -19.48
C GLU A 117 1.87 -0.98 -18.15
N PHE A 118 1.75 -0.20 -17.07
CA PHE A 118 2.21 -0.56 -15.74
C PHE A 118 1.53 -1.84 -15.26
N GLY A 119 2.33 -2.91 -15.15
CA GLY A 119 1.94 -4.15 -14.54
C GLY A 119 1.29 -5.23 -15.39
N LYS A 120 1.27 -5.09 -16.71
CA LYS A 120 0.80 -6.16 -17.62
C LYS A 120 1.68 -7.43 -17.64
N ASN A 121 2.95 -7.35 -17.22
CA ASN A 121 3.93 -8.44 -17.32
C ASN A 121 4.38 -9.04 -15.98
N GLN A 122 3.75 -8.68 -14.86
CA GLN A 122 4.16 -9.18 -13.55
C GLN A 122 3.22 -10.29 -13.06
N SER A 123 3.82 -11.38 -12.58
CA SER A 123 3.11 -12.49 -11.94
C SER A 123 2.72 -12.13 -10.51
N PHE A 124 1.65 -12.73 -10.00
CA PHE A 124 1.12 -12.52 -8.64
C PHE A 124 2.16 -12.79 -7.53
N TRP A 125 3.15 -13.65 -7.77
CA TRP A 125 4.22 -13.99 -6.82
C TRP A 125 5.58 -13.39 -7.21
N TYR A 126 5.59 -12.18 -7.78
CA TYR A 126 6.83 -11.52 -8.19
C TYR A 126 7.55 -10.92 -6.97
N PHE A 127 8.65 -11.54 -6.54
CA PHE A 127 9.54 -11.01 -5.50
C PHE A 127 10.87 -10.53 -6.12
N PRO A 128 11.11 -9.21 -6.29
CA PRO A 128 12.31 -8.63 -6.88
C PRO A 128 13.57 -8.83 -6.01
N ALA A 129 13.42 -9.22 -4.74
CA ALA A 129 14.55 -9.64 -3.91
C ALA A 129 15.17 -10.98 -4.37
N ILE A 130 14.41 -11.81 -5.09
CA ILE A 130 14.83 -13.14 -5.55
C ILE A 130 14.97 -13.18 -7.08
N SER A 131 14.14 -12.44 -7.81
CA SER A 131 14.22 -12.39 -9.27
C SER A 131 15.09 -11.22 -9.74
N LYS A 132 16.30 -11.50 -10.22
CA LYS A 132 17.02 -10.55 -11.09
C LYS A 132 16.34 -10.51 -12.45
N VAL A 133 15.31 -9.68 -12.61
CA VAL A 133 14.73 -9.43 -13.93
C VAL A 133 15.39 -8.21 -14.56
N LYS A 134 15.80 -8.38 -15.82
CA LYS A 134 16.27 -7.29 -16.68
C LYS A 134 15.07 -6.82 -17.50
N ASP A 135 14.33 -5.85 -16.98
CA ASP A 135 13.05 -5.44 -17.59
C ASP A 135 13.30 -4.71 -18.93
N PRO A 136 12.80 -5.22 -20.08
CA PRO A 136 12.99 -4.57 -21.39
C PRO A 136 12.28 -3.21 -21.50
N VAL A 137 11.28 -2.95 -20.65
CA VAL A 137 10.55 -1.66 -20.57
C VAL A 137 11.44 -0.55 -19.99
N PHE A 138 12.24 -0.86 -18.96
CA PHE A 138 13.20 0.10 -18.37
C PHE A 138 14.20 0.58 -19.43
N CYS A 139 14.74 -0.34 -20.22
CA CYS A 139 15.69 -0.03 -21.29
C CYS A 139 15.04 0.77 -22.43
N LYS A 140 13.77 0.50 -22.78
CA LYS A 140 13.02 1.30 -23.77
C LYS A 140 12.76 2.73 -23.29
N SER A 141 12.41 2.94 -22.02
CA SER A 141 12.16 4.27 -21.47
C SER A 141 13.42 5.14 -21.46
N PHE A 142 14.57 4.58 -21.04
CA PHE A 142 15.86 5.26 -21.15
C PHE A 142 16.21 5.63 -22.59
N LYS A 143 16.03 4.69 -23.52
CA LYS A 143 16.34 4.93 -24.94
C LYS A 143 15.43 6.00 -25.54
N LYS A 144 14.14 6.03 -25.17
CA LYS A 144 13.18 7.06 -25.60
C LYS A 144 13.57 8.44 -25.05
N LYS A 145 13.88 8.53 -23.76
CA LYS A 145 14.34 9.78 -23.11
C LYS A 145 15.64 10.31 -23.74
N GLU A 146 16.58 9.43 -24.07
CA GLU A 146 17.81 9.81 -24.76
C GLU A 146 17.56 10.27 -26.21
N THR A 147 16.59 9.67 -26.91
CA THR A 147 16.20 10.08 -28.26
C THR A 147 15.49 11.44 -28.26
N ASP A 148 14.62 11.70 -27.29
CA ASP A 148 13.93 12.99 -27.15
C ASP A 148 14.88 14.13 -26.79
N ILE A 149 15.90 13.87 -25.97
CA ILE A 149 16.96 14.85 -25.65
C ILE A 149 17.81 15.12 -26.90
N ARG A 150 18.16 14.09 -27.67
CA ARG A 150 18.88 14.25 -28.94
C ARG A 150 18.10 15.09 -29.95
N LEU A 151 16.80 14.83 -30.10
CA LEU A 151 15.93 15.61 -30.99
C LEU A 151 15.80 17.07 -30.55
N ARG A 152 15.71 17.33 -29.24
CA ARG A 152 15.71 18.71 -28.71
C ARG A 152 17.01 19.45 -29.00
N ASN A 153 18.17 18.80 -28.83
CA ASN A 153 19.47 19.42 -29.11
C ASN A 153 19.69 19.66 -30.61
N ILE A 154 19.16 18.82 -31.50
CA ILE A 154 19.21 19.04 -32.95
C ILE A 154 18.37 20.26 -33.35
N ASN A 155 17.15 20.39 -32.83
CA ASN A 155 16.27 21.54 -33.11
C ASN A 155 16.75 22.85 -32.49
N LEU A 156 17.67 22.82 -31.51
CA LEU A 156 18.30 24.02 -30.93
C LEU A 156 19.58 24.45 -31.66
N MET A 157 20.12 23.61 -32.55
CA MET A 157 21.31 23.90 -33.37
C MET A 157 20.98 24.30 -34.82
N THR A 158 19.69 24.31 -35.19
CA THR A 158 19.19 24.74 -36.52
C THR A 158 18.48 26.07 -36.36
#